data_AF-A0A397BDP3-F1
#
_entry.id   AF-A0A397BDP3-F1
#
_cell.length_a   1.000
_cell.length_b   1.000
_cell.length_c   1.000
_cell.angle_alpha   90.00
_cell.angle_beta   90.00
_cell.angle_gamma   90.00
#
_symmetry.space_group_name_H-M   'P 1'
#
loop_
_entity.id
_entity.type
_entity.pdbx_description
1 polymer ?
#
loop_
_entity_poly.entity_id
_entity_poly.type
_entity_poly.pdbx_seq_one_letter_code
_entity_poly.pdbx_strand_id
1 'polypeptide(L)' 'MVNLDDPTQNINTMGPYRIKFASKNVFRNGKQVPVFDPYHLKLVGGTRRFSPYVGGGMFTQSKQPFTTHFRSFHETL' A
#
# COMPACT_ATOMS: atom_id res chain seq x y z
N MET A 1 -11.71 3.05 6.48
CA MET A 1 -11.28 1.63 6.35
C MET A 1 -11.54 1.22 4.91
N VAL A 2 -10.56 0.67 4.20
CA VAL A 2 -10.77 0.18 2.82
C VAL A 2 -11.43 -1.18 2.93
N ASN A 3 -12.70 -1.28 2.52
CA ASN A 3 -13.41 -2.56 2.44
C ASN A 3 -12.95 -3.28 1.18
N LEU A 4 -12.26 -4.41 1.35
CA LEU A 4 -11.66 -5.15 0.25
C LEU A 4 -12.60 -6.20 -0.37
N ASP A 5 -13.81 -6.33 0.18
CA ASP A 5 -14.83 -7.31 -0.23
C ASP A 5 -16.04 -6.64 -0.93
N ASP A 6 -15.91 -5.35 -1.29
CA ASP A 6 -16.95 -4.59 -1.97
C ASP A 6 -16.82 -4.73 -3.51
N PRO A 7 -17.78 -5.41 -4.18
CA PRO A 7 -17.75 -5.64 -5.63
C PRO A 7 -17.98 -4.36 -6.45
N THR A 8 -18.36 -3.25 -5.81
CA THR A 8 -18.57 -1.95 -6.47
C THR A 8 -17.31 -1.08 -6.51
N GLN A 9 -16.21 -1.52 -5.91
CA GLN A 9 -14.95 -0.78 -5.95
C GLN A 9 -14.23 -0.96 -7.30
N ASN A 10 -13.84 0.17 -7.88
CA ASN A 10 -13.20 0.29 -9.19
C ASN A 10 -11.97 -0.63 -9.32
N ILE A 11 -11.74 -1.20 -10.50
CA ILE A 11 -10.56 -2.03 -10.79
C ILE A 11 -9.21 -1.29 -10.58
N ASN A 12 -9.20 0.04 -10.67
CA ASN A 12 -8.03 0.89 -10.32
C ASN A 12 -7.71 0.91 -8.81
N THR A 13 -8.65 0.45 -7.98
CA THR A 13 -8.49 0.19 -6.53
C THR A 13 -8.21 -1.28 -6.20
N MET A 14 -8.32 -2.20 -7.18
CA MET A 14 -8.21 -3.65 -7.02
C MET A 14 -6.89 -4.24 -7.57
N GLY A 15 -5.80 -3.48 -7.58
CA GLY A 15 -4.48 -4.07 -7.82
C GLY A 15 -4.17 -5.17 -6.79
N PRO A 16 -3.37 -6.20 -7.12
CA PRO A 16 -3.09 -7.33 -6.24
C PRO A 16 -2.45 -6.78 -4.98
N TYR A 17 -3.24 -6.71 -3.91
CA TYR A 17 -2.85 -6.28 -2.58
C TYR A 17 -1.84 -5.13 -2.49
N ARG A 18 -2.34 -3.91 -2.29
CA ARG A 18 -1.48 -2.75 -2.05
C ARG A 18 -0.59 -2.97 -0.82
N ILE A 19 0.71 -2.75 -0.98
CA ILE A 19 1.68 -2.72 0.11
C ILE A 19 1.93 -1.27 0.55
N LYS A 20 2.14 -1.06 1.85
CA LYS A 20 2.63 0.20 2.42
C LYS A 20 3.84 -0.07 3.30
N PHE A 21 4.71 0.91 3.43
CA PHE A 21 5.79 0.83 4.40
C PHE A 21 5.24 0.76 5.82
N ALA A 22 5.86 -0.07 6.63
CA ALA A 22 5.60 -0.08 8.06
C ALA A 22 6.24 1.13 8.74
N SER A 23 5.80 1.37 9.96
CA SER A 23 6.50 2.24 10.90
C SER A 23 6.88 1.41 12.10
N LYS A 24 8.07 1.68 12.65
CA LYS A 24 8.54 1.13 13.91
C LYS A 24 8.65 2.25 14.94
N ASN A 25 8.36 1.95 16.19
CA ASN A 25 8.57 2.91 17.28
C ASN A 25 10.02 2.83 17.74
N VAL A 26 10.69 3.98 17.82
CA VAL A 26 12.03 4.10 18.39
C VAL A 26 12.01 5.14 19.49
N PHE A 27 12.88 4.99 20.50
CA PHE A 27 13.06 6.01 21.51
C PHE A 27 13.98 7.13 20.99
N ARG A 28 13.48 8.37 21.02
CA ARG A 28 14.27 9.59 20.76
C ARG A 28 13.90 10.62 21.81
N ASN A 29 14.91 11.22 22.45
CA ASN A 29 14.74 12.26 23.47
C ASN A 29 13.74 11.89 24.58
N GLY A 30 13.82 10.65 25.09
CA GLY A 30 12.95 10.15 26.17
C GLY A 30 11.50 9.84 25.77
N LYS A 31 11.14 9.95 24.48
CA LYS A 31 9.79 9.63 23.97
C LYS A 31 9.85 8.57 22.87
N GLN A 32 8.79 7.78 22.74
CA GLN A 32 8.62 6.88 21.59
C GLN A 32 8.10 7.68 20.40
N VAL A 33 8.76 7.53 19.26
CA VAL A 33 8.40 8.20 18.01
C VAL A 33 8.30 7.15 16.89
N PRO A 34 7.22 7.17 16.09
CA PRO A 34 7.12 6.32 14.91
C PRO A 34 8.09 6.81 13.84
N VAL A 35 8.93 5.91 13.35
CA VAL A 35 9.85 6.18 12.23
C VAL A 35 9.60 5.19 11.10
N PHE A 36 9.94 5.63 9.90
CA PHE A 36 9.91 4.81 8.70
C PHE A 36 10.75 3.53 8.86
N ASP A 37 10.20 2.40 8.42
CA ASP A 37 10.89 1.11 8.41
C ASP A 37 11.10 0.61 6.97
N PRO A 38 12.36 0.60 6.46
CA PRO A 38 12.64 0.21 5.09
C PRO A 38 12.51 -1.30 4.84
N TYR A 39 12.54 -2.13 5.89
CA TYR A 39 12.58 -3.58 5.76
C TYR A 39 11.23 -4.26 5.97
N HIS A 40 10.25 -3.53 6.50
CA HIS A 40 8.93 -4.08 6.79
C HIS A 40 7.86 -3.44 5.92
N LEU A 41 7.11 -4.29 5.22
CA LEU A 41 5.95 -3.92 4.43
C LEU A 41 4.69 -4.44 5.10
N LYS A 42 3.59 -3.70 4.96
CA LYS A 42 2.27 -4.09 5.45
C LYS A 42 1.30 -4.13 4.28
N LEU A 43 0.53 -5.21 4.20
CA LEU A 43 -0.58 -5.31 3.26
C LEU A 43 -1.71 -4.38 3.73
N VAL A 44 -2.19 -3.52 2.84
CA VAL A 44 -3.34 -2.64 3.10
C VAL A 44 -4.57 -3.54 3.25
N GLY A 45 -5.20 -3.51 4.43
CA GLY A 45 -6.29 -4.41 4.81
C GLY A 45 -5.87 -5.66 5.58
N GLY A 46 -4.57 -5.86 5.83
CA GLY A 46 -4.05 -6.95 6.64
C GLY A 46 -4.09 -8.32 5.95
N THR A 47 -3.56 -9.33 6.64
CA THR A 47 -3.38 -10.69 6.09
C THR A 47 -4.38 -11.72 6.61
N ARG A 48 -5.39 -11.30 7.38
CA ARG A 48 -6.30 -12.20 8.12
C ARG A 48 -7.11 -13.14 7.22
N ARG A 49 -7.36 -12.75 5.96
CA ARG A 49 -8.08 -13.58 4.98
C ARG A 49 -7.23 -14.72 4.39
N PHE A 50 -5.93 -14.69 4.59
CA PHE A 50 -5.04 -15.73 4.07
C PHE A 50 -4.83 -16.83 5.12
N SER A 51 -4.34 -17.97 4.66
CA SER A 51 -3.84 -19.00 5.56
C SER A 51 -2.66 -18.46 6.40
N PRO A 52 -2.45 -19.01 7.61
CA PRO A 52 -1.28 -18.67 8.41
C PRO A 52 0.02 -18.90 7.63
N TYR A 53 0.97 -17.99 7.84
CA TYR A 53 2.30 -18.10 7.23
C TYR A 53 3.05 -19.30 7.80
N VAL A 54 3.58 -20.15 6.92
CA VAL A 54 4.35 -21.35 7.29
C VAL A 54 5.85 -21.16 7.04
N GLY A 55 6.24 -20.49 5.95
CA GLY A 55 7.64 -20.25 5.60
C GLY A 55 7.84 -19.91 4.11
N GLY A 56 8.94 -19.21 3.79
CA GLY A 56 9.33 -18.86 2.42
C GLY A 56 8.51 -17.76 1.77
N GLY A 57 8.49 -17.74 0.42
CA GLY A 57 7.71 -16.79 -0.37
C GLY A 57 8.54 -15.65 -0.97
N MET A 58 8.14 -15.22 -2.17
CA MET A 58 8.71 -14.09 -2.89
C MET A 58 7.60 -13.10 -3.21
N PHE A 59 7.92 -11.81 -3.14
CA PHE A 59 7.04 -10.76 -3.64
C PHE A 59 7.63 -10.15 -4.90
N THR A 60 6.76 -9.79 -5.84
CA THR A 60 7.14 -9.10 -7.07
C THR A 60 6.30 -7.85 -7.19
N GLN A 61 6.94 -6.72 -7.51
CA GLN A 61 6.22 -5.48 -7.76
C GLN A 61 5.44 -5.59 -9.08
N SER A 62 4.14 -5.32 -9.03
CA SER A 62 3.29 -5.17 -10.21
C SER A 62 2.77 -3.74 -10.27
N LYS A 63 3.21 -2.99 -11.28
CA LYS A 63 2.74 -1.61 -11.50
C LYS A 63 1.34 -1.66 -12.11
N GLN A 64 0.39 -0.98 -11.47
CA GLN A 64 -0.95 -0.85 -12.01
C GLN A 64 -0.94 0.16 -13.17
N PRO A 65 -1.63 -0.15 -14.29
CA PRO A 65 -1.89 0.85 -15.32
C PRO A 65 -2.59 2.07 -14.72
N PHE A 66 -2.28 3.26 -15.22
CA PHE A 66 -3.01 4.47 -14.88
C PHE A 66 -3.29 5.25 -16.15
N THR A 67 -4.43 5.95 -16.18
CA THR A 67 -4.76 6.89 -17.24
C THR A 67 -4.48 8.29 -16.72
N THR A 68 -3.79 9.10 -17.51
CA THR A 68 -3.55 10.51 -17.21
C THR A 68 -4.14 11.37 -18.32
N HIS A 69 -4.77 12.49 -17.95
CA HIS A 69 -5.29 13.46 -18.91
C HIS A 69 -4.30 14.61 -19.03
N PHE A 70 -3.92 14.93 -20.26
CA PHE A 70 -3.08 16.08 -20.56
C PHE A 70 -3.97 17.28 -20.88
N ARG A 71 -3.62 18.45 -20.33
CA ARG A 71 -4.29 19.71 -20.66
C ARG A 71 -3.65 20.34 -21.88
N SER A 72 -4.45 21.10 -22.63
CA SER A 72 -3.90 21.90 -23.72
C SER A 72 -3.14 23.12 -23.17
N PHE A 73 -2.20 23.66 -23.95
CA PHE A 73 -1.38 24.81 -23.55
C PHE A 73 -2.25 26.03 -23.18
N HIS A 74 -3.32 26.29 -23.94
CA HIS A 74 -4.24 27.40 -23.69
C HIS A 74 -5.04 27.29 -22.39
N GLU A 75 -5.24 26.08 -21.85
CA GLU A 75 -5.92 25.86 -20.56
C GLU A 75 -4.98 26.04 -19.35
N THR A 76 -3.68 26.20 -19.58
CA THR A 76 -2.64 26.25 -18.53
C THR A 76 -2.11 27.66 -18.30
N LEU A 77 -2.38 28.60 -19.21
CA LEU A 77 -2.16 30.05 -19.06
C LEU A 77 -3.30 30.70 -18.29
#